data_AF-A0A353CD30-F1
#
_entry.id   AF-A0A353CD30-F1
#
_cell.length_a   1.000
_cell.length_b   1.000
_cell.length_c   1.000
_cell.angle_alpha   90.00
_cell.angle_beta   90.00
_cell.angle_gamma   90.00
#
_symmetry.space_group_name_H-M   'P 1'
#
loop_
_entity.id
_entity.type
_entity.pdbx_description
1 polymer ?
#
loop_
_entity_poly.entity_id
_entity_poly.type
_entity_poly.pdbx_seq_one_letter_code
_entity_poly.pdbx_strand_id
1 'polypeptide(L)' 'TAIYGPKGGWDDAELSYAREAGATTITLGGRILRAETAAIAITAILQHRFGDLR' A
#
# COMPACT_ATOMS: atom_id res chain seq x y z
N THR A 1 4.07 1.12 -9.11
CA THR A 1 2.66 1.39 -8.78
C THR A 1 2.39 0.94 -7.36
N ALA A 2 1.61 1.70 -6.59
CA ALA A 2 1.15 1.31 -5.25
C ALA A 2 -0.37 1.22 -5.24
N ILE A 3 -0.90 0.22 -4.53
CA ILE A 3 -2.33 -0.06 -4.42
C ILE A 3 -2.66 -0.11 -2.92
N TYR A 4 -3.74 0.55 -2.51
CA TYR A 4 -4.25 0.53 -1.14
C TYR A 4 -5.73 0.19 -1.14
N GLY A 5 -6.17 -0.56 -0.13
CA GLY A 5 -7.48 -1.19 -0.10
C GLY A 5 -8.53 -0.43 0.69
N PRO A 6 -9.80 -0.85 0.59
CA PRO A 6 -10.89 -0.32 1.40
C PRO A 6 -10.74 -0.74 2.88
N LYS A 7 -11.54 -0.14 3.76
CA LYS A 7 -11.52 -0.42 5.21
C LYS A 7 -11.70 -1.92 5.54
N GLY A 8 -12.42 -2.66 4.70
CA GLY A 8 -12.66 -4.10 4.87
C GLY A 8 -11.47 -5.00 4.53
N GLY A 9 -10.37 -4.43 4.01
CA GLY A 9 -9.26 -5.21 3.49
C GLY A 9 -9.51 -5.69 2.07
N TRP A 10 -8.76 -6.71 1.69
CA TRP A 10 -8.83 -7.38 0.39
C TRP A 10 -9.22 -8.83 0.62
N ASP A 11 -9.97 -9.40 -0.32
CA ASP A 11 -10.24 -10.83 -0.31
C ASP A 11 -8.98 -11.61 -0.72
N ASP A 12 -8.88 -12.86 -0.26
CA ASP A 12 -7.73 -13.73 -0.57
C ASP A 12 -7.52 -13.93 -2.08
N ALA A 13 -8.61 -13.93 -2.84
CA ALA A 13 -8.58 -14.01 -4.31
C ALA A 13 -7.93 -12.77 -4.94
N GLU A 14 -8.24 -11.57 -4.44
CA GLU A 14 -7.65 -10.31 -4.92
C GLU A 14 -6.15 -10.24 -4.60
N LEU A 15 -5.78 -10.66 -3.38
CA LEU A 15 -4.38 -10.73 -2.97
C LEU A 15 -3.59 -11.75 -3.79
N SER A 16 -4.20 -12.89 -4.12
CA SER A 16 -3.56 -13.92 -4.96
C SER A 16 -3.36 -13.41 -6.39
N TYR A 17 -4.40 -12.82 -6.98
CA TYR A 17 -4.30 -12.17 -8.29
C TYR A 17 -3.22 -11.09 -8.34
N ALA A 18 -3.15 -10.24 -7.33
CA ALA A 18 -2.13 -9.20 -7.26
C ALA A 18 -0.71 -9.80 -7.20
N ARG A 19 -0.50 -10.87 -6.42
CA ARG A 19 0.80 -11.55 -6.34
C ARG A 19 1.18 -12.23 -7.65
N GLU A 20 0.24 -12.88 -8.32
CA GLU A 20 0.45 -13.47 -9.65
C GLU A 20 0.80 -12.42 -10.70
N ALA A 21 0.23 -11.21 -10.57
CA ALA A 21 0.58 -10.05 -11.38
C ALA A 21 1.92 -9.38 -10.97
N GLY A 22 2.66 -9.95 -10.02
CA GLY A 22 3.96 -9.46 -9.56
C GLY A 22 3.92 -8.40 -8.45
N ALA A 23 2.75 -8.13 -7.87
CA ALA A 23 2.65 -7.21 -6.74
C ALA A 23 3.20 -7.86 -5.45
N THR A 24 3.92 -7.05 -4.66
CA THR A 24 4.43 -7.47 -3.35
C THR A 24 3.59 -6.85 -2.25
N THR A 25 3.14 -7.67 -1.29
CA THR A 25 2.43 -7.20 -0.09
C THR A 25 3.43 -6.61 0.91
N ILE A 26 3.18 -5.39 1.37
CA ILE A 26 4.00 -4.71 2.38
C ILE A 26 3.13 -4.20 3.54
N THR A 27 3.76 -3.89 4.69
CA THR A 27 3.08 -3.26 5.83
C THR A 27 3.71 -1.89 6.11
N LEU A 28 2.91 -0.95 6.65
CA LEU A 28 3.35 0.40 7.03
C LEU A 28 3.53 0.53 8.56
N GLY A 29 4.06 -0.52 9.19
CA GLY A 29 4.27 -0.59 10.64
C GLY A 29 3.11 -1.20 11.42
N GLY A 30 3.12 -1.03 12.75
CA GLY A 30 2.26 -1.77 13.69
C GLY A 30 0.87 -1.17 13.97
N ARG A 31 0.42 -0.16 13.22
CA ARG A 31 -0.90 0.48 13.42
C ARG A 31 -1.75 0.30 12.18
N ILE A 32 -3.03 0.00 12.39
CA ILE A 32 -4.01 -0.03 11.29
C ILE A 32 -4.26 1.42 10.86
N LEU A 33 -3.85 1.74 9.63
CA LEU A 33 -4.10 3.04 9.03
C LEU A 33 -5.48 3.08 8.37
N ARG A 34 -6.16 4.21 8.47
CA ARG A 34 -7.34 4.48 7.61
C ARG A 34 -6.88 4.62 6.16
N ALA A 35 -7.77 4.35 5.21
CA ALA A 35 -7.43 4.34 3.78
C ALA A 35 -6.79 5.65 3.32
N GLU A 36 -7.34 6.78 3.76
CA GLU A 36 -6.84 8.13 3.44
C GLU A 36 -5.44 8.36 4.03
N THR A 37 -5.21 7.91 5.27
CA THR A 37 -3.90 8.00 5.92
C THR A 37 -2.88 7.10 5.24
N ALA A 38 -3.27 5.89 4.84
CA ALA A 38 -2.41 4.96 4.12
C ALA A 38 -1.99 5.54 2.76
N ALA A 39 -2.91 6.16 2.03
CA ALA A 39 -2.65 6.78 0.73
C ALA A 39 -1.63 7.94 0.85
N ILE A 40 -1.81 8.82 1.84
CA ILE A 40 -0.86 9.93 2.09
C ILE A 40 0.51 9.37 2.51
N ALA A 41 0.53 8.44 3.46
CA ALA A 41 1.77 7.89 4.00
C ALA A 41 2.57 7.14 2.93
N ILE A 42 1.94 6.27 2.13
CA ILE A 42 2.66 5.50 1.10
C ILE A 42 3.18 6.42 0.00
N THR A 43 2.42 7.45 -0.39
CA THR A 43 2.88 8.46 -1.36
C THR A 43 4.10 9.19 -0.84
N ALA A 44 4.06 9.67 0.40
CA ALA A 44 5.19 10.37 1.02
C ALA A 44 6.43 9.48 1.13
N ILE A 45 6.28 8.22 1.54
CA ILE A 45 7.39 7.26 1.63
C ILE A 45 8.01 7.00 0.26
N LEU A 46 7.18 6.78 -0.77
CA LEU A 46 7.67 6.53 -2.13
C LEU A 46 8.37 7.77 -2.71
N GLN A 47 7.83 8.96 -2.50
CA GLN A 47 8.46 10.20 -2.93
C GLN A 47 9.76 10.48 -2.16
N HIS A 48 9.83 10.17 -0.88
CA HIS A 48 11.07 10.31 -0.10
C HIS A 48 12.17 9.32 -0.55
N ARG A 49 11.79 8.12 -0.99
CA ARG A 49 12.74 7.07 -1.39
C ARG A 49 13.16 7.16 -2.85
N PHE A 50 12.25 7.57 -3.73
CA PHE A 50 12.41 7.45 -5.18
C PHE A 50 12.09 8.75 -5.94
N GLY A 51 11.54 9.75 -5.26
CA GLY A 51 11.19 11.05 -5.82
C GLY A 51 12.10 12.15 -5.32
N ASP A 52 11.52 13.34 -5.14
CA ASP A 52 12.22 14.58 -4.81
C ASP A 52 11.93 15.13 -3.41
N LEU A 53 11.02 14.49 -2.67
CA LEU A 53 10.79 14.78 -1.25
C LEU A 53 12.03 14.41 -0.43
N ARG A 54 12.57 15.35 0.33
CA ARG A 54 13.72 15.13 1.23
C ARG A 54 13.27 14.85 2.65
#